data_AF-A0A7S4MM13-F1
#
_entry.id   AF-A0A7S4MM13-F1
#
_cell.length_a   1.000
_cell.length_b   1.000
_cell.length_c   1.000
_cell.angle_alpha   90.00
_cell.angle_beta   90.00
_cell.angle_gamma   90.00
#
_symmetry.space_group_name_H-M   'P 1'
#
loop_
_entity.id
_entity.type
_entity.pdbx_description
1 polymer ?
#
loop_
_entity_poly.entity_id
_entity_poly.type
_entity_poly.pdbx_seq_one_letter_code
_entity_poly.pdbx_strand_id
1 'polypeptide(L)'
;DEDVEDVKTVLRVLQVFVPMPFFWAIYFQIFSLWVFMAENMDNIVLGFRIPPGSITSLNPLIDLVLIPLFAKAIYPVIGKIWEPIKPLQKMSAGLYFTVVALLIAACVQFM
;
A
#
# COMPACT_ATOMS: atom_id res chain seq x y z
N ASP A 1 20.51 -35.17 -1.84
CA ASP A 1 20.05 -34.71 -0.51
C ASP A 1 20.09 -33.20 -0.39
N GLU A 2 21.23 -32.57 -0.67
CA GLU A 2 21.39 -31.10 -0.71
C GLU A 2 20.36 -30.41 -1.64
N ASP A 3 20.17 -30.92 -2.86
CA ASP A 3 19.16 -30.38 -3.81
C ASP A 3 17.72 -30.42 -3.25
N VAL A 4 17.40 -31.42 -2.43
CA VAL A 4 16.05 -31.57 -1.84
C VAL A 4 15.86 -30.56 -0.71
N GLU A 5 16.91 -30.26 0.06
CA GLU A 5 16.89 -29.22 1.09
C GLU A 5 16.82 -27.81 0.49
N ASP A 6 17.50 -27.58 -0.63
CA ASP A 6 17.44 -26.32 -1.38
C ASP A 6 16.04 -26.08 -1.95
N VAL A 7 15.43 -27.08 -2.59
CA VAL A 7 14.04 -26.98 -3.07
C VAL A 7 13.08 -26.70 -1.92
N LYS A 8 13.26 -27.33 -0.75
CA LYS A 8 12.44 -27.10 0.44
C LYS A 8 12.60 -25.68 1.00
N THR A 9 13.80 -25.12 0.91
CA THR A 9 14.09 -23.75 1.31
C THR A 9 13.44 -22.75 0.35
N VAL A 10 13.57 -22.95 -0.96
CA VAL A 10 12.91 -22.13 -1.98
C VAL A 10 11.39 -22.16 -1.82
N LEU A 11 10.81 -23.34 -1.55
CA LEU A 11 9.36 -23.47 -1.32
C LEU A 11 8.89 -22.63 -0.12
N ARG A 12 9.67 -22.62 0.97
CA ARG A 12 9.36 -21.81 2.17
C ARG A 12 9.48 -20.32 1.89
N VAL A 13 10.47 -19.90 1.09
CA VAL A 13 10.59 -18.52 0.64
C VAL A 13 9.39 -18.14 -0.24
N LEU A 14 8.98 -18.99 -1.17
CA LEU A 14 7.83 -18.74 -2.05
C LEU A 14 6.53 -18.52 -1.25
N GLN A 15 6.32 -19.29 -0.17
CA GLN A 15 5.19 -19.10 0.74
C GLN A 15 5.16 -17.71 1.39
N VAL A 16 6.33 -17.15 1.72
CA VAL A 16 6.45 -15.78 2.26
C VAL A 16 6.06 -14.73 1.22
N PHE A 17 6.26 -15.01 -0.07
CA PHE A 17 5.92 -14.11 -1.17
C PHE A 17 4.45 -14.21 -1.63
N VAL A 18 3.65 -15.14 -1.12
CA VAL A 18 2.22 -15.28 -1.45
C VAL A 18 1.39 -14.00 -1.27
N PRO A 19 1.63 -13.13 -0.26
CA PRO A 19 0.90 -11.86 -0.13
C PRO A 19 1.23 -10.82 -1.22
N MET A 20 2.36 -10.97 -1.92
CA MET A 20 2.85 -9.96 -2.88
C MET A 20 1.90 -9.76 -4.07
N PRO A 21 1.38 -10.80 -4.75
CA PRO A 21 0.37 -10.61 -5.80
C PRO A 21 -0.89 -9.89 -5.33
N PHE A 22 -1.35 -10.14 -4.10
CA PHE A 22 -2.53 -9.46 -3.54
C PHE A 22 -2.27 -7.97 -3.33
N PHE A 23 -1.08 -7.61 -2.83
CA PHE A 23 -0.66 -6.21 -2.72
C PHE A 23 -0.70 -5.51 -4.08
N TRP A 24 -0.11 -6.11 -5.11
CA TRP A 24 -0.11 -5.55 -6.46
C TRP A 24 -1.52 -5.44 -7.04
N ALA A 25 -2.37 -6.45 -6.84
CA ALA A 25 -3.75 -6.43 -7.30
C ALA A 25 -4.53 -5.23 -6.72
N ILE A 26 -4.34 -4.94 -5.43
CA ILE A 26 -4.98 -3.78 -4.78
C ILE A 26 -4.34 -2.48 -5.27
N TYR A 27 -3.02 -2.40 -5.39
CA TYR A 27 -2.33 -1.22 -5.89
C TYR A 27 -2.84 -0.79 -7.28
N PHE A 28 -3.05 -1.76 -8.19
CA PHE A 28 -3.56 -1.45 -9.53
C PHE A 28 -4.99 -0.91 -9.54
N GLN A 29 -5.79 -1.06 -8.46
CA GLN A 29 -7.12 -0.48 -8.36
C GLN A 29 -7.11 1.06 -8.36
N ILE A 30 -6.00 1.69 -7.96
CA ILE A 30 -5.84 3.15 -7.95
C ILE A 30 -6.00 3.73 -9.36
N PHE A 31 -5.59 3.00 -10.39
CA PHE A 31 -5.66 3.48 -11.77
C PHE A 31 -7.02 3.27 -12.43
N SER A 32 -7.88 2.44 -11.85
CA SER A 32 -9.18 2.09 -12.43
C SER A 32 -10.32 2.43 -11.48
N LEU A 33 -10.51 1.65 -10.42
CA LEU A 33 -11.62 1.79 -9.49
C LEU A 33 -11.64 3.17 -8.84
N TRP A 34 -10.51 3.72 -8.43
CA TRP A 34 -10.49 5.02 -7.75
C TRP A 34 -10.88 6.18 -8.67
N VAL A 35 -10.53 6.09 -9.96
CA VAL A 35 -10.99 7.06 -10.97
C VAL A 35 -12.50 6.95 -11.13
N PHE A 36 -13.04 5.73 -11.21
CA PHE A 36 -14.48 5.50 -11.29
C PHE A 36 -15.23 5.99 -10.05
N MET A 37 -14.68 5.79 -8.84
CA MET A 37 -15.27 6.34 -7.62
C MET A 37 -15.28 7.88 -7.67
N ALA A 38 -14.16 8.50 -8.06
CA ALA A 38 -14.06 9.95 -8.21
C ALA A 38 -15.03 10.52 -9.25
N GLU A 39 -15.31 9.81 -10.34
CA GLU A 39 -16.32 10.21 -11.34
C GLU A 39 -17.73 10.31 -10.75
N ASN A 40 -18.05 9.48 -9.74
CA ASN A 40 -19.35 9.45 -9.08
C ASN A 40 -19.42 10.35 -7.83
N MET A 41 -18.34 11.07 -7.48
CA MET A 41 -18.29 11.99 -6.35
C MET A 41 -18.43 13.45 -6.79
N ASP A 42 -18.74 14.36 -5.85
CA ASP A 42 -18.65 15.80 -6.13
C ASP A 42 -17.18 16.20 -6.32
N ASN A 43 -16.88 16.72 -7.51
CA ASN A 43 -15.54 17.06 -7.95
C ASN A 43 -15.24 18.58 -7.83
N ILE A 44 -16.10 19.33 -7.13
CA ILE A 44 -15.88 20.75 -6.87
C ILE A 44 -15.07 20.90 -5.58
N VAL A 45 -13.80 21.28 -5.72
CA VAL A 45 -12.89 21.53 -4.60
C VAL A 45 -12.46 22.99 -4.65
N LEU A 46 -12.72 23.74 -3.57
CA LEU A 46 -12.39 25.17 -3.47
C LEU A 46 -12.94 26.03 -4.63
N GLY A 47 -14.09 25.64 -5.20
CA GLY A 47 -14.72 26.33 -6.32
C GLY A 47 -14.19 25.94 -7.71
N PHE A 48 -13.19 25.05 -7.80
CA PHE A 48 -12.67 24.53 -9.06
C PHE A 48 -13.11 23.09 -9.28
N ARG A 49 -13.50 22.76 -10.51
CA ARG A 49 -13.83 21.38 -10.90
C ARG A 49 -12.54 20.61 -11.19
N ILE A 50 -12.18 19.69 -10.30
CA ILE A 50 -11.01 18.83 -10.49
C ILE A 50 -11.38 17.66 -11.41
N PRO A 51 -10.61 17.37 -12.47
CA PRO A 51 -10.84 16.20 -13.29
C PRO A 51 -10.59 14.90 -12.49
N PRO A 52 -11.52 13.92 -12.49
CA PRO A 52 -11.40 12.68 -11.73
C PRO A 52 -10.09 11.91 -11.98
N GLY A 53 -9.60 11.89 -13.23
CA GLY A 53 -8.34 11.22 -13.58
C GLY A 53 -7.09 11.76 -12.86
N SER A 54 -7.16 12.98 -12.33
CA SER A 54 -6.06 13.61 -11.58
C SER A 54 -5.77 12.90 -10.25
N ILE A 55 -6.70 12.08 -9.74
CA ILE A 55 -6.52 11.32 -8.49
C ILE A 55 -5.30 10.40 -8.55
N THR A 56 -4.99 9.85 -9.72
CA THR A 56 -3.84 8.97 -9.94
C THR A 56 -2.50 9.69 -9.74
N SER A 57 -2.46 11.01 -9.96
CA SER A 57 -1.26 11.83 -9.77
C SER A 57 -0.90 12.01 -8.29
N LEU A 58 -1.85 11.81 -7.37
CA LEU A 58 -1.57 11.85 -5.93
C LEU A 58 -0.68 10.71 -5.46
N ASN A 59 -0.71 9.55 -6.14
CA ASN A 59 0.07 8.38 -5.76
C ASN A 59 1.59 8.68 -5.66
N PRO A 60 2.27 9.15 -6.73
CA PRO A 60 3.69 9.49 -6.64
C PRO A 60 3.98 10.69 -5.72
N LEU A 61 3.04 11.63 -5.55
CA LEU A 61 3.20 12.75 -4.63
C LEU A 61 3.21 12.31 -3.17
N ILE A 62 2.29 11.40 -2.81
CA ILE A 62 2.23 10.79 -1.49
C ILE A 62 3.51 9.99 -1.24
N ASP A 63 3.94 9.17 -2.20
CA ASP A 63 5.18 8.38 -2.07
C ASP A 63 6.42 9.26 -1.90
N LEU A 64 6.52 10.38 -2.64
CA LEU A 64 7.61 11.34 -2.52
C LEU A 64 7.75 11.90 -1.10
N VAL A 65 6.63 12.05 -0.38
CA VAL A 65 6.61 12.56 1.00
C VAL A 65 6.77 11.41 2.00
N LEU A 66 6.05 10.31 1.83
CA LEU A 66 6.03 9.19 2.77
C LEU A 66 7.36 8.43 2.79
N ILE A 67 8.00 8.15 1.65
CA ILE A 67 9.26 7.41 1.61
C ILE A 67 10.33 8.08 2.49
N PRO A 68 10.68 9.37 2.32
CA PRO A 68 11.69 10.01 3.17
C PRO A 68 11.21 10.16 4.61
N LEU A 69 9.91 10.40 4.85
CA LEU A 69 9.34 10.48 6.20
C LEU A 69 9.53 9.16 6.95
N PHE A 70 9.20 8.03 6.33
CA PHE A 70 9.36 6.72 6.94
C PHE A 70 10.84 6.36 7.11
N ALA A 71 11.66 6.61 6.09
CA ALA A 71 13.08 6.28 6.12
C ALA A 71 13.89 7.11 7.13
N LYS A 72 13.65 8.43 7.21
CA LYS A 72 14.48 9.35 8.00
C LYS A 72 13.89 9.75 9.35
N ALA A 73 12.57 9.64 9.54
CA ALA A 73 11.93 10.01 10.79
C ALA A 73 11.34 8.79 11.51
N ILE A 74 10.42 8.07 10.88
CA ILE A 74 9.62 7.04 11.58
C ILE A 74 10.47 5.83 11.98
N TYR A 75 11.18 5.19 11.04
CA TYR A 75 12.01 4.03 11.36
C TYR A 75 13.13 4.30 12.37
N PRO A 76 13.90 5.42 12.32
CA PRO A 76 14.91 5.69 13.33
C PRO A 76 14.30 6.04 14.69
N VAL A 77 13.12 6.67 14.75
CA VAL A 77 12.43 6.91 16.04
C VAL A 77 11.95 5.60 16.65
N ILE A 78 11.36 4.71 15.84
CA ILE A 78 10.95 3.38 16.34
C ILE A 78 12.18 2.59 16.80
N GLY A 79 13.28 2.62 16.04
CA GLY A 79 14.53 1.96 16.42
C GLY A 79 15.23 2.53 17.65
N LYS A 80 14.86 3.74 18.11
CA LYS A 80 15.32 4.29 19.40
C LYS A 80 14.54 3.78 20.60
N ILE A 81 13.31 3.31 20.39
CA ILE A 81 12.38 2.91 21.45
C ILE A 81 12.21 1.37 21.49
N TRP A 82 12.31 0.72 20.33
CA TRP A 82 12.09 -0.71 20.11
C TRP A 82 13.20 -1.32 19.25
N GLU A 83 13.20 -2.65 19.12
CA GLU A 83 14.05 -3.35 18.16
C GLU A 83 13.82 -2.87 16.71
N PRO A 84 14.86 -2.88 15.85
CA PRO A 84 14.72 -2.49 14.46
C PRO A 84 13.69 -3.37 13.74
N ILE A 85 12.71 -2.73 13.10
CA ILE A 85 11.60 -3.42 12.43
C ILE A 85 12.16 -4.30 11.30
N LYS A 86 11.87 -5.61 11.36
CA LYS A 86 12.27 -6.58 10.34
C LYS A 86 11.54 -6.30 9.01
N PRO A 87 12.13 -6.58 7.85
CA PRO A 87 11.49 -6.34 6.54
C PRO A 87 10.10 -7.00 6.42
N LEU A 88 9.95 -8.21 6.93
CA LEU A 88 8.69 -8.94 7.01
C LEU A 88 7.61 -8.19 7.82
N GLN A 89 7.98 -7.61 8.95
CA GLN A 89 7.03 -6.85 9.78
C GLN A 89 6.58 -5.56 9.09
N LYS A 90 7.46 -4.90 8.33
CA LYS A 90 7.09 -3.74 7.50
C LYS A 90 6.06 -4.13 6.44
N MET A 91 6.26 -5.28 5.78
CA MET A 91 5.34 -5.78 4.77
C MET A 91 3.97 -6.13 5.38
N SER A 92 3.94 -6.82 6.52
CA SER A 92 2.69 -7.14 7.23
C SER A 92 1.95 -5.90 7.72
N ALA A 93 2.66 -4.90 8.25
CA ALA A 93 2.04 -3.63 8.65
C ALA A 93 1.41 -2.91 7.45
N GLY A 94 2.09 -2.87 6.31
CA GLY A 94 1.55 -2.32 5.07
C GLY A 94 0.24 -3.01 4.65
N LEU A 95 0.18 -4.34 4.68
CA LEU A 95 -1.04 -5.09 4.38
C LEU A 95 -2.21 -4.73 5.33
N TYR A 96 -1.94 -4.56 6.62
CA TYR A 96 -2.98 -4.13 7.57
C TYR A 96 -3.54 -2.75 7.21
N PHE A 97 -2.67 -1.78 6.91
CA PHE A 97 -3.09 -0.46 6.45
C PHE A 97 -3.90 -0.54 5.15
N THR A 98 -3.53 -1.41 4.22
CA THR A 98 -4.28 -1.64 2.98
C THR A 98 -5.70 -2.14 3.26
N VAL A 99 -5.87 -3.09 4.19
CA VAL A 99 -7.21 -3.58 4.57
C VAL A 99 -8.06 -2.47 5.16
N VAL A 100 -7.49 -1.66 6.07
CA VAL A 100 -8.21 -0.51 6.66
C VAL A 100 -8.59 0.51 5.58
N ALA A 101 -7.68 0.82 4.65
CA ALA A 101 -7.95 1.73 3.54
C ALA A 101 -9.08 1.22 2.63
N LEU A 102 -9.13 -0.08 2.34
CA LEU A 102 -10.21 -0.69 1.57
C LEU A 102 -11.56 -0.64 2.30
N LEU A 103 -11.58 -0.83 3.61
CA LEU A 103 -12.81 -0.69 4.40
C LEU A 103 -13.35 0.75 4.34
N ILE A 104 -12.47 1.75 4.44
CA ILE A 104 -12.84 3.16 4.31
C ILE A 104 -13.37 3.43 2.90
N ALA A 105 -12.68 2.99 1.86
CA ALA A 105 -13.09 3.17 0.47
C ALA A 105 -14.47 2.53 0.20
N ALA A 106 -14.70 1.32 0.70
CA ALA A 106 -16.00 0.66 0.61
C ALA A 106 -17.09 1.50 1.31
N CYS A 107 -16.82 1.99 2.52
CA CYS A 107 -17.77 2.81 3.27
C CYS A 107 -18.15 4.08 2.50
N VAL A 108 -17.17 4.78 1.91
CA VAL A 108 -17.39 5.97 1.08
C VAL A 108 -18.21 5.66 -0.17
N GLN A 109 -17.98 4.51 -0.82
CA GLN A 109 -18.69 4.13 -2.04
C GLN A 109 -20.16 3.74 -1.78
N PHE A 110 -20.47 3.22 -0.59
CA PHE A 110 -21.84 2.83 -0.21
C PHE A 110 -22.68 3.98 0.37
N MET A 111 -22.04 5.08 0.79
CA MET A 111 -22.69 6.30 1.29
C MET A 111 -23.08 7.23 0.14
#